data_AF-A0A137RGS1-F1
#
_entry.id   AF-A0A137RGS1-F1
#
_cell.length_a   1.000
_cell.length_b   1.000
_cell.length_c   1.000
_cell.angle_alpha   90.00
_cell.angle_beta   90.00
_cell.angle_gamma   90.00
#
_symmetry.space_group_name_H-M   'P 1'
#
loop_
_entity.id
_entity.type
_entity.pdbx_description
1 polymer ?
#
loop_
_entity_poly.entity_id
_entity_poly.type
_entity_poly.pdbx_seq_one_letter_code
_entity_poly.pdbx_strand_id
1 'polypeptide(L)'
;MKKMIILKVFVIFALMTTGCNKDDDNKEEQGCVKEENVFEAQFDDETIEPHYAQGGGFGLYTLNFQRCPSNDNNWNLSVNTDANRSLFIYLIGVNSTGNYILTSGDPNHVAIQCFESNSIYILDETTYTYSFISSSNGTIEITEYDSGYGILVGTFSAEMVSTADPTVKKTITGAFNLNKSTLDNTQRPCWL
;
A
#
# COMPACT_ATOMS: atom_id res chain seq x y z
N MET A 1 34.37 26.99 23.62
CA MET A 1 33.01 27.55 23.43
C MET A 1 32.11 26.44 22.94
N LYS A 2 31.23 25.91 23.81
CA LYS A 2 30.23 24.90 23.45
C LYS A 2 29.09 25.60 22.71
N LYS A 3 28.75 25.13 21.51
CA LYS A 3 27.46 25.44 20.88
C LYS A 3 26.73 24.13 20.64
N MET A 4 25.75 23.91 21.51
CA MET A 4 24.67 22.95 21.35
C MET A 4 23.87 23.33 20.11
N ILE A 5 23.61 22.37 19.22
CA ILE A 5 22.55 22.47 18.23
C ILE A 5 21.56 21.35 18.52
N ILE A 6 20.30 21.78 18.50
CA ILE A 6 19.15 21.23 19.18
C ILE A 6 18.57 20.05 18.41
N LEU A 7 18.34 18.97 19.15
CA LEU A 7 17.60 17.77 18.78
C LEU A 7 16.15 18.16 18.47
N LYS A 8 15.70 18.03 17.21
CA LYS A 8 14.29 18.17 16.84
C LYS A 8 13.56 16.88 17.20
N VAL A 9 12.98 16.88 18.39
CA VAL A 9 12.01 15.89 18.86
C VAL A 9 10.65 16.26 18.26
N PHE A 10 10.11 15.42 17.38
CA PHE A 10 8.70 15.47 16.98
C PHE A 10 7.90 14.62 17.98
N VAL A 11 7.24 15.31 18.93
CA VAL A 11 6.21 14.74 19.80
C VAL A 11 4.87 15.06 19.14
N ILE A 12 4.18 14.04 18.63
CA ILE A 12 2.76 14.18 18.27
C ILE A 12 1.96 13.89 19.55
N PHE A 13 1.22 14.90 19.97
CA PHE A 13 0.36 14.90 21.16
C PHE A 13 -0.90 14.08 20.89
N ALA A 14 -1.10 13.03 21.70
CA ALA A 14 -2.41 12.42 21.92
C ALA A 14 -3.20 13.27 22.91
N LEU A 15 -4.34 13.83 22.49
CA LEU A 15 -5.37 14.38 23.37
C LEU A 15 -6.75 14.24 22.71
N MET A 16 -7.50 13.21 23.09
CA MET A 16 -8.96 13.29 23.18
C MET A 16 -9.38 12.66 24.51
N THR A 17 -9.71 13.53 25.46
CA THR A 17 -10.43 13.19 26.69
C THR A 17 -11.73 13.99 26.74
N THR A 18 -12.72 13.42 27.43
CA THR A 18 -14.12 13.83 27.64
C THR A 18 -15.03 13.41 26.48
N GLY A 19 -16.02 12.52 26.63
CA GLY A 19 -16.64 11.93 27.81
C GLY A 19 -18.16 12.14 27.73
N CYS A 20 -18.92 11.08 27.44
CA CYS A 20 -20.34 10.98 27.73
C CYS A 20 -20.64 9.53 28.10
N ASN A 21 -20.80 9.28 29.40
CA ASN A 21 -21.46 8.07 29.89
C ASN A 21 -22.97 8.22 29.62
N LYS A 22 -23.50 7.33 28.79
CA LYS A 22 -24.87 6.85 28.90
C LYS A 22 -24.84 5.36 28.56
N ASP A 23 -25.32 4.58 29.51
CA ASP A 23 -25.54 3.14 29.37
C ASP A 23 -26.29 2.84 28.08
N ASP A 24 -25.64 2.09 27.19
CA ASP A 24 -26.25 1.26 26.16
C ASP A 24 -25.33 0.04 26.03
N ASP A 25 -25.44 -0.87 27.01
CA ASP A 25 -24.97 -2.24 26.84
C ASP A 25 -25.68 -2.84 25.61
N ASN A 26 -24.90 -3.39 24.68
CA ASN A 26 -25.28 -4.02 23.40
C ASN A 26 -25.37 -3.14 22.15
N LYS A 27 -24.27 -2.47 21.79
CA LYS A 27 -23.78 -2.50 20.40
C LYS A 27 -22.26 -2.66 20.40
N GLU A 28 -21.80 -3.90 20.45
CA GLU A 28 -20.60 -4.22 19.67
C GLU A 28 -20.82 -3.61 18.28
N GLU A 29 -19.92 -2.77 17.79
CA GLU A 29 -19.84 -2.46 16.36
C GLU A 29 -19.50 -3.78 15.64
N GLN A 30 -20.51 -4.65 15.49
CA GLN A 30 -20.37 -5.96 14.89
C GLN A 30 -20.18 -5.78 13.39
N GLY A 31 -18.95 -5.95 12.92
CA GLY A 31 -18.68 -6.14 11.50
C GLY A 31 -17.33 -5.65 10.99
N CYS A 32 -16.46 -5.07 11.82
CA CYS A 32 -15.12 -4.66 11.38
C CYS A 32 -13.98 -5.21 12.24
N VAL A 33 -12.78 -5.35 11.64
CA VAL A 33 -11.55 -5.84 12.30
C VAL A 33 -10.63 -4.66 12.63
N LYS A 34 -10.14 -4.58 13.87
CA LYS A 34 -9.30 -3.47 14.38
C LYS A 34 -7.81 -3.59 14.11
N GLU A 35 -7.34 -4.58 13.37
CA GLU A 35 -5.91 -4.90 13.30
C GLU A 35 -5.35 -4.95 11.87
N GLU A 36 -4.33 -4.12 11.63
CA GLU A 36 -3.26 -4.29 10.62
C GLU A 36 -3.69 -4.31 9.14
N ASN A 37 -2.75 -4.23 8.19
CA ASN A 37 -3.05 -4.15 6.74
C ASN A 37 -3.57 -2.78 6.29
N VAL A 38 -2.79 -1.75 6.54
CA VAL A 38 -3.04 -0.38 6.06
C VAL A 38 -2.20 -0.12 4.82
N PHE A 39 -2.78 0.60 3.85
CA PHE A 39 -2.07 1.10 2.68
C PHE A 39 -2.58 2.50 2.36
N GLU A 40 -1.67 3.43 2.08
CA GLU A 40 -2.00 4.75 1.56
C GLU A 40 -0.91 5.20 0.60
N ALA A 41 -1.30 5.81 -0.52
CA ALA A 41 -0.39 6.49 -1.41
C ALA A 41 -0.99 7.79 -1.94
N GLN A 42 -0.13 8.75 -2.29
CA GLN A 42 -0.47 10.00 -2.95
C GLN A 42 0.04 9.95 -4.39
N PHE A 43 -0.85 10.16 -5.35
CA PHE A 43 -0.54 10.20 -6.77
C PHE A 43 -1.47 11.18 -7.48
N ASP A 44 -0.90 12.14 -8.22
CA ASP A 44 -1.70 13.06 -9.05
C ASP A 44 -2.75 13.87 -8.26
N ASP A 45 -2.36 14.36 -7.09
CA ASP A 45 -3.22 15.07 -6.12
C ASP A 45 -4.39 14.23 -5.56
N GLU A 46 -4.36 12.91 -5.76
CA GLU A 46 -5.33 11.96 -5.22
C GLU A 46 -4.71 10.99 -4.22
N THR A 47 -5.49 10.62 -3.21
CA THR A 47 -5.18 9.52 -2.30
C THR A 47 -5.60 8.19 -2.95
N ILE A 48 -4.65 7.27 -3.08
CA ILE A 48 -4.89 5.85 -3.39
C ILE A 48 -4.91 5.10 -2.07
N GLU A 49 -6.10 4.69 -1.67
CA GLU A 49 -6.34 3.87 -0.48
C GLU A 49 -7.30 2.74 -0.81
N PRO A 50 -7.19 1.59 -0.13
CA PRO A 50 -8.12 0.49 -0.31
C PRO A 50 -9.48 0.88 0.27
N HIS A 51 -10.55 0.35 -0.32
CA HIS A 51 -11.93 0.54 0.16
C HIS A 51 -12.58 -0.82 0.38
N TYR A 52 -13.78 -0.81 0.95
CA TYR A 52 -14.58 -2.02 1.14
C TYR A 52 -15.75 -2.04 0.15
N ALA A 53 -15.59 -2.78 -0.94
CA ALA A 53 -16.61 -2.91 -1.97
C ALA A 53 -17.72 -3.86 -1.51
N GLN A 54 -18.98 -3.43 -1.47
CA GLN A 54 -20.13 -4.28 -1.17
C GLN A 54 -20.96 -4.57 -2.44
N GLY A 55 -21.14 -5.85 -2.77
CA GLY A 55 -21.94 -6.26 -3.93
C GLY A 55 -22.40 -7.72 -3.85
N GLY A 56 -23.66 -7.98 -4.23
CA GLY A 56 -24.18 -9.36 -4.34
C GLY A 56 -24.21 -10.17 -3.03
N GLY A 57 -24.15 -9.53 -1.87
CA GLY A 57 -24.13 -10.20 -0.56
C GLY A 57 -22.73 -10.54 -0.03
N PHE A 58 -21.67 -10.16 -0.74
CA PHE A 58 -20.27 -10.29 -0.31
C PHE A 58 -19.62 -8.91 -0.26
N GLY A 59 -18.77 -8.70 0.74
CA GLY A 59 -17.90 -7.52 0.80
C GLY A 59 -16.46 -7.93 0.60
N LEU A 60 -15.71 -7.14 -0.16
CA LEU A 60 -14.31 -7.40 -0.46
C LEU A 60 -13.48 -6.16 -0.17
N TYR A 61 -12.55 -6.30 0.78
CA TYR A 61 -11.49 -5.32 0.98
C TYR A 61 -10.55 -5.35 -0.22
N THR A 62 -10.32 -4.19 -0.83
CA THR A 62 -9.61 -4.11 -2.12
C THR A 62 -8.09 -4.11 -2.01
N LEU A 63 -7.56 -4.20 -0.79
CA LEU A 63 -6.15 -4.50 -0.55
C LEU A 63 -5.93 -6.01 -0.76
N ASN A 64 -5.03 -6.36 -1.66
CA ASN A 64 -4.56 -7.73 -1.79
C ASN A 64 -3.04 -7.73 -1.83
N PHE A 65 -2.42 -8.60 -1.05
CA PHE A 65 -1.00 -8.86 -1.19
C PHE A 65 -0.68 -10.32 -0.98
N GLN A 66 0.23 -10.80 -1.81
CA GLN A 66 0.55 -12.20 -1.92
C GLN A 66 2.02 -12.41 -2.23
N ARG A 67 2.49 -13.60 -1.86
CA ARG A 67 3.79 -14.08 -2.28
C ARG A 67 3.68 -14.74 -3.64
N CYS A 68 4.75 -14.66 -4.39
CA CYS A 68 4.87 -15.37 -5.64
C CYS A 68 5.06 -16.86 -5.40
N PRO A 69 4.30 -17.74 -6.09
CA PRO A 69 4.40 -19.18 -5.90
C PRO A 69 5.81 -19.75 -6.17
N SER A 70 6.58 -19.10 -7.04
CA SER A 70 7.95 -19.50 -7.37
C SER A 70 9.00 -19.04 -6.35
N ASN A 71 8.69 -18.04 -5.53
CA ASN A 71 9.63 -17.45 -4.57
C ASN A 71 8.89 -16.64 -3.50
N ASP A 72 8.94 -17.12 -2.26
CA ASP A 72 8.29 -16.48 -1.10
C ASP A 72 8.87 -15.10 -0.73
N ASN A 73 10.04 -14.76 -1.24
CA ASN A 73 10.65 -13.43 -1.07
C ASN A 73 10.15 -12.41 -2.10
N ASN A 74 9.35 -12.84 -3.07
CA ASN A 74 8.76 -11.96 -4.06
C ASN A 74 7.31 -11.68 -3.68
N TRP A 75 6.95 -10.41 -3.64
CA TRP A 75 5.67 -9.91 -3.22
C TRP A 75 4.97 -9.18 -4.37
N ASN A 76 3.67 -9.39 -4.46
CA ASN A 76 2.77 -8.65 -5.32
C ASN A 76 1.67 -8.05 -4.45
N LEU A 77 1.55 -6.74 -4.48
CA LEU A 77 0.55 -5.95 -3.78
C LEU A 77 -0.33 -5.26 -4.83
N SER A 78 -1.64 -5.31 -4.64
CA SER A 78 -2.62 -4.59 -5.44
C SER A 78 -3.62 -3.86 -4.56
N VAL A 79 -3.96 -2.63 -4.93
CA VAL A 79 -4.99 -1.81 -4.29
C VAL A 79 -5.92 -1.28 -5.37
N ASN A 80 -7.21 -1.63 -5.29
CA ASN A 80 -8.22 -1.05 -6.17
C ASN A 80 -8.92 0.09 -5.43
N THR A 81 -9.14 1.19 -6.15
CA THR A 81 -9.79 2.40 -5.63
C THR A 81 -11.21 2.53 -6.19
N ASP A 82 -12.05 3.35 -5.57
CA ASP A 82 -13.38 3.68 -6.10
C ASP A 82 -13.32 4.52 -7.41
N ALA A 83 -12.15 5.01 -7.80
CA ALA A 83 -11.94 5.87 -8.96
C ALA A 83 -11.61 5.10 -10.26
N ASN A 84 -11.97 3.81 -10.36
CA ASN A 84 -11.59 2.91 -11.47
C ASN A 84 -10.07 2.90 -11.73
N ARG A 85 -9.29 2.96 -10.65
CA ARG A 85 -7.83 2.86 -10.69
C ARG A 85 -7.37 1.73 -9.80
N SER A 86 -6.43 0.94 -10.29
CA SER A 86 -5.69 -0.01 -9.47
C SER A 86 -4.21 0.37 -9.41
N LEU A 87 -3.62 0.25 -8.24
CA LEU A 87 -2.18 0.33 -8.03
C LEU A 87 -1.63 -1.09 -7.86
N PHE A 88 -0.53 -1.39 -8.53
CA PHE A 88 0.23 -2.63 -8.34
C PHE A 88 1.65 -2.30 -7.90
N ILE A 89 2.16 -3.01 -6.91
CA ILE A 89 3.56 -2.97 -6.48
C ILE A 89 4.12 -4.38 -6.55
N TYR A 90 5.20 -4.55 -7.31
CA TYR A 90 6.01 -5.75 -7.32
C TYR A 90 7.30 -5.48 -6.56
N LEU A 91 7.63 -6.37 -5.64
CA LEU A 91 8.83 -6.26 -4.81
C LEU A 91 9.51 -7.62 -4.75
N ILE A 92 10.73 -7.70 -5.26
CA ILE A 92 11.43 -8.92 -5.62
C ILE A 92 12.65 -9.11 -4.73
N GLY A 93 12.82 -10.32 -4.21
CA GLY A 93 13.98 -10.70 -3.41
C GLY A 93 14.03 -10.08 -2.01
N VAL A 94 12.88 -9.81 -1.40
CA VAL A 94 12.81 -9.29 -0.02
C VAL A 94 13.25 -10.34 0.96
N ASN A 95 14.40 -10.13 1.58
CA ASN A 95 14.96 -11.05 2.59
C ASN A 95 15.36 -10.34 3.90
N SER A 96 15.28 -9.01 3.93
CA SER A 96 15.56 -8.18 5.11
C SER A 96 14.89 -6.82 5.01
N THR A 97 14.99 -6.03 6.07
CA THR A 97 14.76 -4.59 6.00
C THR A 97 15.82 -3.91 5.11
N GLY A 98 15.52 -2.72 4.61
CA GLY A 98 16.42 -1.93 3.77
C GLY A 98 15.74 -1.31 2.55
N ASN A 99 16.56 -0.72 1.69
CA ASN A 99 16.09 -0.06 0.47
C ASN A 99 16.12 -1.00 -0.73
N TYR A 100 15.00 -1.07 -1.43
CA TYR A 100 14.80 -1.83 -2.65
C TYR A 100 14.58 -0.84 -3.79
N ILE A 101 15.53 -0.80 -4.71
CA ILE A 101 15.50 0.15 -5.83
C ILE A 101 14.41 -0.26 -6.81
N LEU A 102 13.57 0.71 -7.18
CA LEU A 102 12.58 0.54 -8.24
C LEU A 102 13.25 0.61 -9.60
N THR A 103 12.77 -0.23 -10.49
CA THR A 103 13.18 -0.28 -11.89
C THR A 103 12.09 0.32 -12.77
N SER A 104 12.42 0.53 -14.05
CA SER A 104 11.40 0.89 -15.02
C SER A 104 10.38 -0.23 -15.13
N GLY A 105 9.09 0.08 -15.02
CA GLY A 105 8.04 -0.86 -15.36
C GLY A 105 8.07 -1.21 -16.84
N ASP A 106 7.49 -2.37 -17.20
CA ASP A 106 7.23 -2.76 -18.58
C ASP A 106 5.77 -2.42 -18.95
N PRO A 107 5.51 -1.52 -19.91
CA PRO A 107 4.15 -1.21 -20.31
C PRO A 107 3.38 -2.42 -20.90
N ASN A 108 4.09 -3.48 -21.32
CA ASN A 108 3.49 -4.72 -21.82
C ASN A 108 3.31 -5.79 -20.73
N HIS A 109 3.58 -5.45 -19.46
CA HIS A 109 3.39 -6.39 -18.36
C HIS A 109 1.94 -6.88 -18.28
N VAL A 110 1.77 -8.13 -17.86
CA VAL A 110 0.46 -8.75 -17.64
C VAL A 110 0.35 -9.11 -16.17
N ALA A 111 -0.60 -8.48 -15.46
CA ALA A 111 -0.78 -8.53 -14.01
C ALA A 111 -0.98 -9.93 -13.37
N ILE A 112 -0.99 -11.00 -14.16
CA ILE A 112 -1.24 -12.39 -13.73
C ILE A 112 0.08 -13.12 -13.39
N GLN A 113 1.23 -12.60 -13.82
CA GLN A 113 2.53 -13.21 -13.56
C GLN A 113 3.30 -12.44 -12.49
N CYS A 114 3.96 -13.19 -11.61
CA CYS A 114 4.96 -12.63 -10.72
C CYS A 114 6.04 -11.94 -11.55
N PHE A 115 6.14 -10.63 -11.37
CA PHE A 115 7.09 -9.82 -12.13
C PHE A 115 8.52 -10.08 -11.67
N GLU A 116 9.48 -9.80 -12.54
CA GLU A 116 10.89 -10.11 -12.30
C GLU A 116 11.68 -8.92 -11.71
N SER A 117 11.05 -7.75 -11.55
CA SER A 117 11.72 -6.57 -10.99
C SER A 117 10.85 -5.74 -10.05
N ASN A 118 11.50 -4.95 -9.21
CA ASN A 118 10.80 -4.01 -8.34
C ASN A 118 10.16 -2.92 -9.20
N SER A 119 8.84 -2.76 -9.13
CA SER A 119 8.12 -1.83 -10.00
C SER A 119 6.76 -1.45 -9.43
N ILE A 120 6.27 -0.29 -9.87
CA ILE A 120 4.93 0.22 -9.54
C ILE A 120 4.18 0.47 -10.84
N TYR A 121 2.91 0.10 -10.88
CA TYR A 121 2.00 0.32 -12.00
C TYR A 121 0.71 0.96 -11.52
N ILE A 122 0.16 1.88 -12.32
CA ILE A 122 -1.21 2.37 -12.20
C ILE A 122 -1.99 1.87 -13.40
N LEU A 123 -3.02 1.07 -13.14
CA LEU A 123 -3.97 0.58 -14.13
C LEU A 123 -5.18 1.51 -14.15
N ASP A 124 -5.62 1.87 -15.36
CA ASP A 124 -6.96 2.39 -15.58
C ASP A 124 -7.90 1.20 -15.79
N GLU A 125 -8.81 0.98 -14.84
CA GLU A 125 -9.75 -0.15 -14.86
C GLU A 125 -10.85 0.00 -15.93
N THR A 126 -11.03 1.20 -16.48
CA THR A 126 -11.98 1.43 -17.58
C THR A 126 -11.43 0.86 -18.89
N THR A 127 -10.16 1.12 -19.16
CA THR A 127 -9.50 0.68 -20.40
C THR A 127 -8.75 -0.64 -20.24
N TYR A 128 -8.54 -1.09 -19.00
CA TYR A 128 -7.68 -2.24 -18.65
C TYR A 128 -6.26 -2.10 -19.20
N THR A 129 -5.73 -0.87 -19.18
CA THR A 129 -4.37 -0.56 -19.61
C THR A 129 -3.60 0.19 -18.53
N TYR A 130 -2.31 -0.07 -18.41
CA TYR A 130 -1.47 0.72 -17.50
C TYR A 130 -1.39 2.15 -18.02
N SER A 131 -1.78 3.11 -17.19
CA SER A 131 -1.73 4.54 -17.50
C SER A 131 -0.41 5.18 -17.07
N PHE A 132 0.21 4.64 -16.01
CA PHE A 132 1.52 5.05 -15.50
C PHE A 132 2.34 3.87 -15.00
N ILE A 133 3.66 3.95 -15.15
CA ILE A 133 4.64 2.96 -14.71
C ILE A 133 5.81 3.63 -14.00
N SER A 134 6.41 2.99 -13.00
CA SER A 134 7.60 3.53 -12.32
C SER A 134 8.76 3.70 -13.30
N SER A 135 9.53 4.77 -13.17
CA SER A 135 10.85 4.90 -13.77
C SER A 135 11.93 4.33 -12.84
N SER A 136 13.17 4.23 -13.32
CA SER A 136 14.32 3.74 -12.52
C SER A 136 14.80 4.72 -11.44
N ASN A 137 13.97 5.69 -11.04
CA ASN A 137 14.28 6.74 -10.08
C ASN A 137 13.35 6.66 -8.85
N GLY A 138 13.23 5.47 -8.27
CA GLY A 138 12.40 5.27 -7.08
C GLY A 138 12.98 4.26 -6.11
N THR A 139 12.43 4.25 -4.90
CA THR A 139 12.83 3.34 -3.81
C THR A 139 11.60 2.85 -3.06
N ILE A 140 11.67 1.62 -2.57
CA ILE A 140 10.82 1.08 -1.52
C ILE A 140 11.72 0.82 -0.31
N GLU A 141 11.45 1.48 0.81
CA GLU A 141 12.14 1.25 2.07
C GLU A 141 11.30 0.30 2.93
N ILE A 142 11.86 -0.87 3.24
CA ILE A 142 11.26 -1.84 4.16
C ILE A 142 11.84 -1.58 5.55
N THR A 143 10.99 -1.17 6.49
CA THR A 143 11.36 -0.86 7.87
C THR A 143 11.07 -2.00 8.83
N GLU A 144 10.17 -2.91 8.47
CA GLU A 144 9.89 -4.14 9.21
C GLU A 144 9.59 -5.28 8.23
N TYR A 145 10.17 -6.45 8.50
CA TYR A 145 10.02 -7.64 7.68
C TYR A 145 10.10 -8.90 8.53
N ASP A 146 9.08 -9.75 8.43
CA ASP A 146 9.07 -11.10 9.00
C ASP A 146 8.55 -12.09 7.96
N SER A 147 9.43 -12.98 7.50
CA SER A 147 9.09 -13.99 6.51
C SER A 147 8.17 -15.10 7.04
N GLY A 148 8.16 -15.38 8.34
CA GLY A 148 7.32 -16.42 8.95
C GLY A 148 5.87 -15.98 9.11
N TYR A 149 5.65 -14.75 9.59
CA TYR A 149 4.30 -14.17 9.75
C TYR A 149 3.80 -13.46 8.49
N GLY A 150 4.71 -13.19 7.55
CA GLY A 150 4.38 -12.44 6.33
C GLY A 150 4.17 -10.96 6.61
N ILE A 151 4.96 -10.39 7.51
CA ILE A 151 4.97 -8.96 7.84
C ILE A 151 5.83 -8.23 6.81
N LEU A 152 5.29 -7.14 6.28
CA LEU A 152 5.94 -6.24 5.33
C LEU A 152 5.47 -4.82 5.62
N VAL A 153 6.34 -4.01 6.23
CA VAL A 153 6.07 -2.61 6.57
C VAL A 153 7.10 -1.73 5.92
N GLY A 154 6.65 -0.62 5.34
CA GLY A 154 7.55 0.27 4.63
C GLY A 154 6.90 1.51 4.05
N THR A 155 7.74 2.24 3.34
CA THR A 155 7.36 3.42 2.55
C THR A 155 7.94 3.32 1.15
N PHE A 156 7.40 4.10 0.22
CA PHE A 156 7.93 4.14 -1.13
C PHE A 156 7.81 5.53 -1.75
N SER A 157 8.68 5.80 -2.70
CA SER A 157 8.61 6.98 -3.57
C SER A 157 9.16 6.66 -4.94
N ALA A 158 8.50 7.12 -5.99
CA ALA A 158 8.96 6.94 -7.36
C ALA A 158 8.49 8.07 -8.28
N GLU A 159 9.28 8.37 -9.30
CA GLU A 159 8.76 9.02 -10.51
C GLU A 159 8.01 7.98 -11.35
N MET A 160 6.80 8.32 -11.75
CA MET A 160 5.91 7.56 -12.61
C MET A 160 5.83 8.23 -13.97
N VAL A 161 5.95 7.46 -15.04
CA VAL A 161 5.93 7.92 -16.44
C VAL A 161 4.63 7.47 -17.08
N SER A 162 3.96 8.37 -17.79
CA SER A 162 2.74 8.01 -18.52
C SER A 162 3.08 7.08 -19.69
N THR A 163 2.25 6.06 -19.88
CA THR A 163 2.35 5.14 -21.02
C THR A 163 1.84 5.74 -22.32
N ALA A 164 0.97 6.76 -22.25
CA ALA A 164 0.45 7.47 -23.42
C ALA A 164 1.40 8.56 -23.92
N ASP A 165 2.10 9.23 -23.00
CA ASP A 165 3.10 10.26 -23.31
C ASP A 165 4.27 10.20 -22.29
N PRO A 166 5.43 9.63 -22.66
CA PRO A 166 6.58 9.49 -21.76
C PRO A 166 7.19 10.80 -21.24
N THR A 167 6.81 11.96 -21.81
CA THR A 167 7.24 13.26 -21.29
C THR A 167 6.47 13.68 -20.04
N VAL A 168 5.28 13.10 -19.82
CA VAL A 168 4.45 13.31 -18.63
C VAL A 168 4.97 12.45 -17.49
N LYS A 169 5.52 13.11 -16.47
CA LYS A 169 6.07 12.50 -15.26
C LYS A 169 5.32 13.00 -14.03
N LYS A 170 5.01 12.10 -13.11
CA LYS A 170 4.36 12.41 -11.81
C LYS A 170 5.11 11.69 -10.70
N THR A 171 5.04 12.19 -9.47
CA THR A 171 5.61 11.47 -8.32
C THR A 171 4.51 10.67 -7.63
N ILE A 172 4.81 9.45 -7.23
CA ILE A 172 4.01 8.69 -6.27
C ILE A 172 4.79 8.54 -4.97
N THR A 173 4.12 8.67 -3.84
CA THR A 173 4.65 8.38 -2.51
C THR A 173 3.63 7.61 -1.69
N GLY A 174 4.04 6.66 -0.89
CA GLY A 174 3.09 5.96 -0.02
C GLY A 174 3.74 5.20 1.11
N ALA A 175 2.89 4.60 1.94
CA ALA A 175 3.24 3.79 3.08
C ALA A 175 2.32 2.57 3.16
N PHE A 176 2.86 1.48 3.72
CA PHE A 176 2.11 0.26 3.92
C PHE A 176 2.54 -0.43 5.21
N ASN A 177 1.58 -1.06 5.87
CA ASN A 177 1.79 -1.95 7.01
C ASN A 177 0.95 -3.20 6.76
N LEU A 178 1.60 -4.27 6.31
CA LEU A 178 0.94 -5.49 5.82
C LEU A 178 1.37 -6.69 6.67
N ASN A 179 0.41 -7.53 7.03
CA ASN A 179 0.63 -8.80 7.72
C ASN A 179 -0.23 -9.89 7.08
N LYS A 180 0.42 -10.79 6.32
CA LYS A 180 -0.29 -11.79 5.51
C LYS A 180 -1.14 -12.73 6.37
N SER A 181 -0.69 -13.00 7.59
CA SER A 181 -1.37 -13.92 8.51
C SER A 181 -2.68 -13.35 9.07
N THR A 182 -2.85 -12.03 9.04
CA THR A 182 -4.03 -11.33 9.61
C THR A 182 -4.93 -10.71 8.54
N LEU A 183 -4.49 -10.63 7.28
CA LEU A 183 -5.32 -10.11 6.19
C LEU A 183 -6.53 -11.02 5.92
N ASP A 184 -7.73 -10.54 6.23
CA ASP A 184 -9.00 -11.12 5.83
C ASP A 184 -9.76 -10.16 4.91
N ASN A 185 -9.72 -10.43 3.61
CA ASN A 185 -10.39 -9.58 2.62
C ASN A 185 -11.92 -9.66 2.64
N THR A 186 -12.50 -10.57 3.42
CA THR A 186 -13.95 -10.70 3.55
C THR A 186 -14.53 -9.86 4.68
N GLN A 187 -13.67 -9.23 5.49
CA GLN A 187 -14.07 -8.39 6.61
C GLN A 187 -13.69 -6.94 6.37
N ARG A 188 -14.54 -6.03 6.83
CA ARG A 188 -14.26 -4.60 6.76
C ARG A 188 -13.22 -4.23 7.82
N PRO A 189 -12.17 -3.46 7.53
CA PRO A 189 -11.31 -2.89 8.58
C PRO A 189 -11.98 -1.73 9.32
N CYS A 190 -11.67 -1.53 10.60
CA CYS A 190 -12.35 -0.51 11.41
C CYS A 190 -11.89 0.94 11.17
N TRP A 191 -10.83 1.16 10.38
CA TRP A 191 -10.35 2.50 10.01
C TRP A 191 -10.90 3.01 8.68
N LEU A 192 -11.71 2.20 7.98
CA LEU A 192 -12.50 2.60 6.82
C LEU A 192 -13.94 2.90 7.23
#